data_AF-A0A1Z9ST62-F1
#
_entry.id   AF-A0A1Z9ST62-F1
#
_cell.length_a   1.000
_cell.length_b   1.000
_cell.length_c   1.000
_cell.angle_alpha   90.00
_cell.angle_beta   90.00
_cell.angle_gamma   90.00
#
_symmetry.space_group_name_H-M   'P 1'
#
loop_
_entity.id
_entity.type
_entity.pdbx_description
1 polymer ?
#
loop_
_entity_poly.entity_id
_entity_poly.type
_entity_poly.pdbx_seq_one_letter_code
_entity_poly.pdbx_strand_id
1 'polypeptide(L)'
;MNIKNFTFLVSFTFSVLLSQTISFEKNSTKLTTIPLAEMEIPETLEPPVGGRMGDFHTPELVGSFTSPSSKTPMDVAWDGTYYYVSHGGSSDYIYRYDEQFNQVDFQFVNIDSRGLVQHPVDGKLYMKNYYSEGFYRLNTDPFDGTAEYLFNLSGSSSQAMFTFSADGQYILTHQSGSLKKYDFSTGQLIESLTLNNVFYNGIANTGNYLLTFSGGNNYTISAHDEQGNYIGDIIFPTVVNSPYGTPSYANGLCFTTSGMTWSAWDIDDGFITTPGCTDPYADNFDASANEDDGSCAGYPNNGSYSLSFDGVDDYTSLDWSDQL
;
A
#
# COMPACT_ATOMS: atom_id res chain seq x y z
N MET A 1 69.42 -37.43 -13.84
CA MET A 1 69.43 -37.41 -12.37
C MET A 1 68.31 -36.51 -11.89
N ASN A 2 67.51 -37.00 -10.94
CA ASN A 2 66.44 -36.35 -10.18
C ASN A 2 65.07 -36.14 -10.84
N ILE A 3 64.29 -37.22 -10.71
CA ILE A 3 62.84 -37.28 -10.45
C ILE A 3 62.42 -36.14 -9.51
N LYS A 4 61.40 -35.36 -9.88
CA LYS A 4 60.65 -34.53 -8.93
C LYS A 4 59.24 -35.11 -8.80
N ASN A 5 59.01 -35.69 -7.63
CA ASN A 5 57.74 -36.28 -7.20
C ASN A 5 56.66 -35.22 -7.04
N PHE A 6 55.49 -35.55 -7.57
CA PHE A 6 54.21 -34.93 -7.31
C PHE A 6 53.83 -35.20 -5.83
N THR A 7 53.52 -34.16 -5.05
CA THR A 7 52.98 -34.33 -3.70
C THR A 7 51.60 -33.68 -3.66
N PHE A 8 50.57 -34.51 -3.44
CA PHE A 8 49.17 -34.12 -3.33
C PHE A 8 48.89 -33.79 -1.86
N LEU A 9 48.49 -32.56 -1.54
CA LEU A 9 48.04 -32.17 -0.19
C LEU A 9 46.51 -32.27 -0.15
N VAL A 10 46.00 -33.23 0.61
CA VAL A 10 44.58 -33.34 0.97
C VAL A 10 44.43 -32.77 2.37
N SER A 11 43.70 -31.66 2.52
CA SER A 11 43.35 -31.09 3.82
C SER A 11 42.03 -31.69 4.31
N PHE A 12 42.05 -32.44 5.40
CA PHE A 12 40.85 -32.81 6.15
C PHE A 12 40.68 -31.82 7.31
N THR A 13 39.59 -31.05 7.33
CA THR A 13 39.17 -30.28 8.50
C THR A 13 38.18 -31.13 9.30
N PHE A 14 38.49 -31.36 10.57
CA PHE A 14 37.64 -32.07 11.53
C PHE A 14 37.01 -31.02 12.44
N SER A 15 35.72 -30.72 12.27
CA SER A 15 34.99 -29.83 13.18
C SER A 15 34.34 -30.65 14.29
N VAL A 16 34.78 -30.44 15.53
CA VAL A 16 34.19 -31.00 16.74
C VAL A 16 33.09 -30.05 17.22
N LEU A 17 31.84 -30.49 17.23
CA LEU A 17 30.72 -29.77 17.84
C LEU A 17 30.73 -30.01 19.36
N LEU A 18 31.03 -28.99 20.14
CA LEU A 18 30.73 -28.97 21.59
C LEU A 18 29.26 -28.55 21.76
N SER A 19 28.41 -29.45 22.24
CA SER A 19 27.09 -29.10 22.76
C SER A 19 27.25 -28.54 24.17
N GLN A 20 26.82 -27.30 24.39
CA GLN A 20 26.62 -26.74 25.73
C GLN A 20 25.12 -26.74 26.02
N THR A 21 24.73 -27.46 27.07
CA THR A 21 23.37 -27.45 27.63
C THR A 21 23.18 -26.19 28.48
N ILE A 22 22.30 -25.31 28.05
CA ILE A 22 21.84 -24.17 28.85
C ILE A 22 20.66 -24.64 29.69
N SER A 23 20.86 -24.71 31.01
CA SER A 23 19.82 -24.93 32.01
C SER A 23 19.07 -23.62 32.27
N PHE A 24 17.78 -23.57 31.92
CA PHE A 24 16.89 -22.48 32.32
C PHE A 24 16.31 -22.76 33.72
N GLU A 25 16.62 -21.90 34.68
CA GLU A 25 15.91 -21.82 35.96
C GLU A 25 14.50 -21.24 35.74
N LYS A 26 13.49 -21.96 36.24
CA LYS A 26 12.08 -21.59 36.18
C LYS A 26 11.80 -20.53 37.25
N ASN A 27 11.79 -19.26 36.86
CA ASN A 27 11.16 -18.22 37.68
C ASN A 27 9.68 -18.09 37.25
N SER A 28 8.75 -18.47 38.13
CA SER A 28 7.32 -18.46 37.84
C SER A 28 6.76 -17.05 38.00
N THR A 29 6.65 -16.30 36.90
CA THR A 29 5.71 -15.18 36.83
C THR A 29 4.30 -15.75 36.67
N LYS A 30 3.44 -15.47 37.65
CA LYS A 30 2.05 -15.93 37.71
C LYS A 30 1.26 -15.18 36.63
N LEU A 31 1.13 -15.75 35.44
CA LEU A 31 0.24 -15.23 34.40
C LEU A 31 -1.21 -15.54 34.82
N THR A 32 -1.97 -14.50 35.12
CA THR A 32 -3.40 -14.61 35.38
C THR A 32 -4.10 -14.87 34.04
N THR A 33 -4.54 -16.10 33.80
CA THR A 33 -5.33 -16.47 32.63
C THR A 33 -6.72 -15.85 32.74
N ILE A 34 -7.08 -14.96 31.81
CA ILE A 34 -8.44 -14.47 31.64
C ILE A 34 -9.27 -15.59 30.96
N PRO A 35 -10.47 -15.94 31.45
CA PRO A 35 -11.32 -16.96 30.82
C PRO A 35 -11.78 -16.52 29.42
N LEU A 36 -11.83 -17.48 28.50
CA LEU A 36 -12.22 -17.37 27.08
C LEU A 36 -13.64 -16.81 26.82
N ALA A 37 -14.39 -16.43 27.86
CA ALA A 37 -15.78 -15.98 27.77
C ALA A 37 -15.95 -14.44 27.71
N GLU A 38 -14.86 -13.67 27.83
CA GLU A 38 -14.86 -12.19 27.73
C GLU A 38 -14.02 -11.67 26.56
N MET A 39 -13.55 -12.55 25.67
CA MET A 39 -12.96 -12.09 24.41
C MET A 39 -14.11 -11.74 23.46
N GLU A 40 -14.56 -10.49 23.50
CA GLU A 40 -15.32 -9.93 22.38
C GLU A 40 -14.43 -10.06 21.15
N ILE A 41 -14.70 -11.09 20.35
CA ILE A 41 -14.19 -11.19 18.99
C ILE A 41 -14.87 -10.02 18.28
N PRO A 42 -14.12 -8.98 17.85
CA PRO A 42 -14.72 -7.94 17.03
C PRO A 42 -15.40 -8.64 15.85
N GLU A 43 -16.64 -8.26 15.56
CA GLU A 43 -17.34 -8.73 14.37
C GLU A 43 -16.35 -8.75 13.21
N THR A 44 -16.32 -9.88 12.50
CA THR A 44 -15.52 -10.06 11.30
C THR A 44 -15.72 -8.84 10.41
N LEU A 45 -14.74 -7.92 10.44
CA LEU A 45 -14.64 -6.84 9.46
C LEU A 45 -14.59 -7.56 8.12
N GLU A 46 -15.67 -7.48 7.36
CA GLU A 46 -15.59 -7.76 5.94
C GLU A 46 -14.42 -6.93 5.42
N PRO A 47 -13.45 -7.53 4.70
CA PRO A 47 -12.33 -6.77 4.19
C PRO A 47 -12.91 -5.61 3.40
N PRO A 48 -12.56 -4.34 3.73
CA PRO A 48 -13.05 -3.23 2.93
C PRO A 48 -12.61 -3.50 1.50
N VAL A 49 -13.57 -3.44 0.57
CA VAL A 49 -13.27 -3.41 -0.86
C VAL A 49 -12.55 -2.08 -1.09
N GLY A 50 -11.21 -2.13 -1.00
CA GLY A 50 -10.34 -0.96 -0.99
C GLY A 50 -9.53 -0.84 0.31
N GLY A 51 -8.21 -1.09 0.20
CA GLY A 51 -7.16 -0.62 1.11
C GLY A 51 -7.23 -0.99 2.60
N ARG A 52 -6.14 -1.52 3.16
CA ARG A 52 -5.82 -1.25 4.57
C ARG A 52 -5.39 0.21 4.64
N MET A 53 -5.94 1.00 5.56
CA MET A 53 -5.88 2.48 5.54
C MET A 53 -5.21 3.06 6.79
N GLY A 54 -4.16 3.85 6.60
CA GLY A 54 -3.36 4.44 7.66
C GLY A 54 -2.21 5.32 7.17
N ASP A 55 -1.26 5.58 8.06
CA ASP A 55 -0.12 6.44 7.78
C ASP A 55 0.96 5.71 6.98
N PHE A 56 1.64 6.42 6.08
CA PHE A 56 2.77 5.84 5.37
C PHE A 56 3.89 5.48 6.33
N HIS A 57 4.31 4.22 6.33
CA HIS A 57 5.52 3.77 6.99
C HIS A 57 6.63 3.42 5.99
N THR A 58 7.78 3.00 6.51
CA THR A 58 8.88 2.52 5.66
C THR A 58 8.43 1.26 4.91
N PRO A 59 8.52 1.21 3.57
CA PRO A 59 8.03 0.06 2.80
C PRO A 59 8.61 -1.28 3.24
N GLU A 60 7.74 -2.24 3.52
CA GLU A 60 8.11 -3.60 3.90
C GLU A 60 7.80 -4.58 2.77
N LEU A 61 8.78 -5.39 2.35
CA LEU A 61 8.57 -6.37 1.29
C LEU A 61 7.75 -7.55 1.82
N VAL A 62 6.53 -7.70 1.32
CA VAL A 62 5.62 -8.81 1.69
C VAL A 62 5.90 -10.04 0.84
N GLY A 63 6.23 -9.84 -0.44
CA GLY A 63 6.49 -10.95 -1.35
C GLY A 63 6.89 -10.49 -2.74
N SER A 64 7.14 -11.46 -3.60
CA SER A 64 7.44 -11.21 -5.01
C SER A 64 7.08 -12.41 -5.86
N PHE A 65 6.79 -12.14 -7.14
CA PHE A 65 6.59 -13.17 -8.14
C PHE A 65 7.09 -12.67 -9.50
N THR A 66 7.43 -13.60 -10.38
CA THR A 66 7.85 -13.28 -11.74
C THR A 66 6.74 -13.66 -12.71
N SER A 67 6.29 -12.69 -13.49
CA SER A 67 5.33 -12.97 -14.55
C SER A 67 5.98 -13.78 -15.68
N PRO A 68 5.31 -14.84 -16.21
CA PRO A 68 5.84 -15.62 -17.34
C PRO A 68 5.87 -14.88 -18.68
N SER A 69 5.26 -13.69 -18.77
CA SER A 69 5.18 -12.96 -20.03
C SER A 69 6.55 -12.49 -20.52
N SER A 70 6.63 -12.21 -21.82
CA SER A 70 7.73 -11.48 -22.46
C SER A 70 7.37 -10.03 -22.79
N LYS A 71 6.15 -9.60 -22.42
CA LYS A 71 5.57 -8.27 -22.68
C LYS A 71 5.74 -7.37 -21.48
N THR A 72 5.77 -6.06 -21.73
CA THR A 72 6.01 -5.06 -20.69
C THR A 72 4.94 -5.14 -19.61
N PRO A 73 5.30 -5.32 -18.33
CA PRO A 73 4.31 -5.32 -17.25
C PRO A 73 3.59 -4.00 -17.16
N MET A 74 2.27 -4.06 -16.98
CA MET A 74 1.41 -2.89 -16.97
C MET A 74 0.74 -2.68 -15.63
N ASP A 75 0.15 -3.72 -15.03
CA ASP A 75 -0.62 -3.52 -13.82
C ASP A 75 -0.88 -4.81 -13.05
N VAL A 76 -1.18 -4.67 -11.76
CA VAL A 76 -1.69 -5.73 -10.88
C VAL A 76 -3.01 -5.26 -10.28
N ALA A 77 -4.07 -6.04 -10.47
CA ALA A 77 -5.36 -5.83 -9.81
C ALA A 77 -5.72 -7.00 -8.90
N TRP A 78 -6.71 -6.81 -8.04
CA TRP A 78 -7.28 -7.83 -7.17
C TRP A 78 -8.80 -7.84 -7.36
N ASP A 79 -9.43 -9.00 -7.48
CA ASP A 79 -10.90 -9.11 -7.63
C ASP A 79 -11.64 -9.48 -6.34
N GLY A 80 -10.92 -9.59 -5.22
CA GLY A 80 -11.43 -10.15 -3.96
C GLY A 80 -10.96 -11.57 -3.67
N THR A 81 -10.48 -12.30 -4.69
CA THR A 81 -10.02 -13.70 -4.55
C THR A 81 -8.65 -13.95 -5.17
N TYR A 82 -8.34 -13.30 -6.30
CA TYR A 82 -7.10 -13.50 -7.02
C TYR A 82 -6.49 -12.19 -7.51
N TYR A 83 -5.16 -12.20 -7.61
CA TYR A 83 -4.43 -11.14 -8.31
C TYR A 83 -4.44 -11.39 -9.81
N TYR A 84 -4.63 -10.35 -10.59
CA TYR A 84 -4.59 -10.37 -12.05
C TYR A 84 -3.47 -9.47 -12.55
N VAL A 85 -2.60 -10.03 -13.38
CA VAL A 85 -1.39 -9.33 -13.85
C VAL A 85 -1.46 -9.15 -15.35
N SER A 86 -1.44 -7.88 -15.78
CA SER A 86 -1.55 -7.50 -17.18
C SER A 86 -0.23 -6.99 -17.77
N HIS A 87 -0.12 -7.11 -19.10
CA HIS A 87 1.04 -6.69 -19.86
C HIS A 87 0.62 -5.92 -21.11
N GLY A 88 1.55 -5.16 -21.69
CA GLY A 88 1.29 -4.35 -22.88
C GLY A 88 2.47 -4.31 -23.85
N GLY A 89 2.28 -3.53 -24.92
CA GLY A 89 3.08 -3.56 -26.15
C GLY A 89 2.43 -4.40 -27.26
N SER A 90 1.47 -5.26 -26.88
CA SER A 90 0.50 -5.94 -27.74
C SER A 90 -0.54 -6.62 -26.82
N SER A 91 -1.62 -7.16 -27.40
CA SER A 91 -2.46 -8.12 -26.69
C SER A 91 -1.64 -9.28 -26.13
N ASP A 92 -2.03 -9.79 -24.96
CA ASP A 92 -1.29 -10.84 -24.24
C ASP A 92 -2.20 -11.63 -23.28
N TYR A 93 -1.63 -12.62 -22.60
CA TYR A 93 -2.26 -13.30 -21.48
C TYR A 93 -2.33 -12.40 -20.23
N ILE A 94 -3.46 -12.47 -19.54
CA ILE A 94 -3.60 -12.06 -18.15
C ILE A 94 -3.37 -13.29 -17.28
N TYR A 95 -2.47 -13.17 -16.32
CA TYR A 95 -2.10 -14.26 -15.42
C TYR A 95 -2.73 -14.04 -14.06
N ARG A 96 -3.28 -15.10 -13.48
CA ARG A 96 -3.95 -15.07 -12.19
C ARG A 96 -3.09 -15.70 -11.11
N TYR A 97 -3.04 -15.08 -9.94
CA TYR A 97 -2.27 -15.57 -8.79
C TYR A 97 -3.15 -15.63 -7.54
N ASP A 98 -2.88 -16.57 -6.65
CA ASP A 98 -3.49 -16.62 -5.31
C ASP A 98 -2.88 -15.56 -4.38
N GLU A 99 -3.42 -15.46 -3.16
CA GLU A 99 -2.95 -14.55 -2.11
C GLU A 99 -1.49 -14.81 -1.65
N GLN A 100 -0.94 -16.00 -1.93
CA GLN A 100 0.46 -16.33 -1.70
C GLN A 100 1.35 -16.11 -2.92
N PHE A 101 0.83 -15.46 -3.97
CA PHE A 101 1.51 -15.19 -5.23
C PHE A 101 1.90 -16.44 -6.03
N ASN A 102 1.21 -17.57 -5.85
CA ASN A 102 1.34 -18.72 -6.75
C ASN A 102 0.44 -18.51 -7.96
N GLN A 103 0.96 -18.75 -9.16
CA GLN A 103 0.17 -18.67 -10.38
C GLN A 103 -0.88 -19.79 -10.40
N VAL A 104 -2.14 -19.43 -10.61
CA VAL A 104 -3.31 -20.33 -10.62
C VAL A 104 -3.67 -20.74 -12.04
N ASP A 105 -3.89 -19.76 -12.92
CA ASP A 105 -4.19 -19.96 -14.34
C ASP A 105 -3.92 -18.67 -15.14
N PHE A 106 -4.31 -18.66 -16.41
CA PHE A 106 -4.15 -17.52 -17.32
C PHE A 106 -5.15 -17.58 -18.46
N GLN A 107 -5.49 -16.42 -19.03
CA GLN A 107 -6.33 -16.33 -20.22
C GLN A 107 -5.80 -15.29 -21.21
N PHE A 108 -5.91 -15.60 -22.50
CA PHE A 108 -5.55 -14.65 -23.54
C PHE A 108 -6.63 -13.58 -23.62
N VAL A 109 -6.25 -12.31 -23.44
CA VAL A 109 -7.15 -11.17 -23.56
C VAL A 109 -6.69 -10.34 -24.75
N ASN A 110 -7.58 -10.14 -25.72
CA ASN A 110 -7.23 -9.42 -26.95
C ASN A 110 -7.25 -7.89 -26.78
N ILE A 111 -6.50 -7.39 -25.78
CA ILE A 111 -6.37 -5.98 -25.43
C ILE A 111 -4.89 -5.68 -25.15
N ASP A 112 -4.31 -4.71 -25.86
CA ASP A 112 -2.99 -4.14 -25.52
C ASP A 112 -3.14 -3.21 -24.30
N SER A 113 -2.93 -3.75 -23.10
CA SER A 113 -3.26 -3.13 -21.82
C SER A 113 -2.46 -1.85 -21.53
N ARG A 114 -3.13 -0.84 -20.99
CA ARG A 114 -2.55 0.34 -20.30
C ARG A 114 -3.20 0.54 -18.94
N GLY A 115 -3.30 -0.56 -18.20
CA GLY A 115 -3.90 -0.60 -16.87
C GLY A 115 -4.91 -1.73 -16.76
N LEU A 116 -4.93 -2.35 -15.60
CA LEU A 116 -5.92 -3.31 -15.15
C LEU A 116 -6.18 -2.97 -13.70
N VAL A 117 -7.35 -2.41 -13.40
CA VAL A 117 -7.64 -1.82 -12.08
C VAL A 117 -8.99 -2.28 -11.58
N GLN A 118 -9.06 -2.58 -10.29
CA GLN A 118 -10.32 -2.84 -9.60
C GLN A 118 -11.08 -1.52 -9.36
N HIS A 119 -12.36 -1.48 -9.69
CA HIS A 119 -13.20 -0.37 -9.32
C HIS A 119 -13.58 -0.48 -7.83
N PRO A 120 -13.40 0.58 -7.01
CA PRO A 120 -13.51 0.48 -5.55
C PRO A 120 -14.92 0.18 -5.05
N VAL A 121 -15.96 0.59 -5.79
CA VAL A 121 -17.36 0.36 -5.36
C VAL A 121 -17.94 -0.96 -5.83
N ASP A 122 -17.75 -1.36 -7.09
CA ASP A 122 -18.38 -2.57 -7.65
C ASP A 122 -17.49 -3.82 -7.60
N GLY A 123 -16.20 -3.67 -7.24
CA GLY A 123 -15.22 -4.74 -7.11
C GLY A 123 -14.77 -5.37 -8.43
N LYS A 124 -15.26 -4.91 -9.59
CA LYS A 124 -14.94 -5.49 -10.90
C LYS A 124 -13.66 -4.92 -11.47
N LEU A 125 -13.06 -5.66 -12.40
CA LEU A 125 -11.81 -5.28 -13.04
C LEU A 125 -12.06 -4.59 -14.38
N TYR A 126 -11.38 -3.47 -14.59
CA TYR A 126 -11.48 -2.66 -15.81
C TYR A 126 -10.13 -2.54 -16.48
N MET A 127 -10.13 -2.34 -17.80
CA MET A 127 -8.93 -2.21 -18.62
C MET A 127 -9.07 -1.06 -19.60
N LYS A 128 -7.94 -0.41 -19.88
CA LYS A 128 -7.78 0.55 -20.97
C LYS A 128 -6.84 -0.02 -22.02
N ASN A 129 -7.14 0.20 -23.31
CA ASN A 129 -6.22 -0.16 -24.37
C ASN A 129 -5.30 0.99 -24.82
N TYR A 130 -4.22 0.64 -25.52
CA TYR A 130 -3.28 1.60 -26.11
C TYR A 130 -3.88 2.41 -27.28
N TYR A 131 -4.35 1.73 -28.33
CA TYR A 131 -4.54 2.38 -29.64
C TYR A 131 -5.81 3.22 -29.77
N SER A 132 -6.94 2.74 -29.25
CA SER A 132 -8.25 3.42 -29.42
C SER A 132 -8.74 4.10 -28.15
N GLU A 133 -7.97 4.00 -27.07
CA GLU A 133 -8.37 4.40 -25.71
C GLU A 133 -9.71 3.80 -25.29
N GLY A 134 -9.97 2.59 -25.78
CA GLY A 134 -11.14 1.82 -25.42
C GLY A 134 -11.06 1.43 -23.95
N PHE A 135 -12.17 1.58 -23.25
CA PHE A 135 -12.35 1.19 -21.87
C PHE A 135 -13.26 -0.03 -21.80
N TYR A 136 -12.81 -1.04 -21.06
CA TYR A 136 -13.39 -2.36 -21.05
C TYR A 136 -13.58 -2.84 -19.61
N ARG A 137 -14.59 -3.67 -19.38
CA ARG A 137 -14.73 -4.46 -18.16
C ARG A 137 -14.27 -5.89 -18.44
N LEU A 138 -13.29 -6.38 -17.71
CA LEU A 138 -12.82 -7.76 -17.84
C LEU A 138 -13.84 -8.72 -17.22
N ASN A 139 -14.13 -9.83 -17.88
CA ASN A 139 -14.94 -10.90 -17.30
C ASN A 139 -14.04 -11.82 -16.47
N THR A 140 -14.25 -11.81 -15.15
CA THR A 140 -13.49 -12.62 -14.18
C THR A 140 -14.27 -13.85 -13.68
N ASP A 141 -15.58 -13.87 -13.88
CA ASP A 141 -16.44 -15.02 -13.59
C ASP A 141 -17.49 -15.25 -14.71
N PRO A 142 -17.27 -16.22 -15.61
CA PRO A 142 -16.05 -17.03 -15.72
C PRO A 142 -14.86 -16.20 -16.22
N PHE A 143 -13.64 -16.50 -15.74
CA PHE A 143 -12.42 -15.95 -16.32
C PHE A 143 -12.10 -16.69 -17.64
N ASP A 144 -12.63 -16.17 -18.74
CA ASP A 144 -12.61 -16.82 -20.06
C ASP A 144 -11.85 -16.03 -21.14
N GLY A 145 -11.17 -14.94 -20.74
CA GLY A 145 -10.40 -14.08 -21.62
C GLY A 145 -11.23 -13.02 -22.36
N THR A 146 -12.53 -12.94 -22.11
CA THR A 146 -13.40 -11.92 -22.71
C THR A 146 -13.48 -10.65 -21.88
N ALA A 147 -13.76 -9.53 -22.54
CA ALA A 147 -13.98 -8.24 -21.90
C ALA A 147 -15.11 -7.48 -22.62
N GLU A 148 -15.98 -6.85 -21.85
CA GLU A 148 -17.07 -6.00 -22.35
C GLU A 148 -16.55 -4.60 -22.67
N TYR A 149 -16.72 -4.15 -23.90
CA TYR A 149 -16.45 -2.76 -24.28
C TYR A 149 -17.52 -1.82 -23.71
N LEU A 150 -17.09 -0.69 -23.14
CA LEU A 150 -17.98 0.31 -22.57
C LEU A 150 -18.02 1.57 -23.44
N PHE A 151 -16.90 2.28 -23.52
CA PHE A 151 -16.74 3.54 -24.26
C PHE A 151 -15.26 3.82 -24.53
N ASN A 152 -14.97 4.90 -25.26
CA ASN A 152 -13.62 5.41 -25.44
C ASN A 152 -13.39 6.62 -24.53
N LEU A 153 -12.21 6.73 -23.95
CA LEU A 153 -11.79 7.90 -23.17
C LEU A 153 -11.19 8.95 -24.12
N SER A 154 -12.05 9.81 -24.68
CA SER A 154 -11.59 10.76 -25.71
C SER A 154 -10.57 11.75 -25.17
N GLY A 155 -9.48 11.95 -25.91
CA GLY A 155 -8.48 12.96 -25.57
C GLY A 155 -7.59 12.55 -24.40
N SER A 156 -7.57 11.27 -24.02
CA SER A 156 -6.46 10.71 -23.25
C SER A 156 -5.24 10.61 -24.18
N SER A 157 -4.08 10.28 -23.63
CA SER A 157 -2.92 9.90 -24.44
C SER A 157 -2.81 8.37 -24.45
N SER A 158 -2.44 7.81 -25.60
CA SER A 158 -2.46 6.36 -25.82
C SER A 158 -1.69 5.57 -24.77
N GLN A 159 -0.56 6.10 -24.29
CA GLN A 159 0.27 5.46 -23.26
C GLN A 159 -0.18 5.75 -21.82
N ALA A 160 -1.23 6.54 -21.60
CA ALA A 160 -1.71 6.87 -20.27
C ALA A 160 -2.18 5.61 -19.55
N MET A 161 -1.66 5.40 -18.35
CA MET A 161 -2.20 4.43 -17.40
C MET A 161 -3.43 5.04 -16.74
N PHE A 162 -4.21 4.24 -16.01
CA PHE A 162 -5.36 4.78 -15.30
C PHE A 162 -5.54 4.15 -13.93
N THR A 163 -6.33 4.82 -13.10
CA THR A 163 -6.92 4.30 -11.87
C THR A 163 -8.32 4.90 -11.70
N PHE A 164 -9.02 4.59 -10.62
CA PHE A 164 -10.29 5.20 -10.27
C PHE A 164 -10.12 6.24 -9.15
N SER A 165 -11.04 7.20 -9.07
CA SER A 165 -11.22 7.97 -7.84
C SER A 165 -11.70 7.05 -6.71
N ALA A 166 -11.47 7.45 -5.47
CA ALA A 166 -11.82 6.70 -4.28
C ALA A 166 -13.33 6.38 -4.21
N ASP A 167 -14.16 7.33 -4.63
CA ASP A 167 -15.62 7.19 -4.71
C ASP A 167 -16.11 6.36 -5.91
N GLY A 168 -15.19 5.94 -6.79
CA GLY A 168 -15.46 5.21 -8.03
C GLY A 168 -16.22 6.00 -9.10
N GLN A 169 -16.51 7.29 -8.90
CA GLN A 169 -17.29 8.06 -9.86
C GLN A 169 -16.47 8.48 -11.08
N TYR A 170 -15.14 8.42 -10.97
CA TYR A 170 -14.24 8.96 -11.98
C TYR A 170 -13.14 7.99 -12.37
N ILE A 171 -12.78 8.02 -13.65
CA ILE A 171 -11.55 7.41 -14.17
C ILE A 171 -10.48 8.51 -14.19
N LEU A 172 -9.32 8.21 -13.60
CA LEU A 172 -8.16 9.10 -13.57
C LEU A 172 -7.09 8.51 -14.47
N THR A 173 -6.79 9.15 -15.60
CA THR A 173 -5.69 8.72 -16.49
C THR A 173 -4.47 9.59 -16.28
N HIS A 174 -3.29 8.99 -16.34
CA HIS A 174 -2.02 9.68 -16.14
C HIS A 174 -0.96 9.31 -17.17
N GLN A 175 -0.26 10.33 -17.67
CA GLN A 175 0.92 10.17 -18.50
C GLN A 175 1.90 11.33 -18.26
N SER A 176 3.09 11.03 -17.71
CA SER A 176 4.18 12.00 -17.52
C SER A 176 3.73 13.31 -16.87
N GLY A 177 2.97 13.21 -15.78
CA GLY A 177 2.41 14.34 -15.03
C GLY A 177 1.09 14.89 -15.57
N SER A 178 0.67 14.57 -16.80
CA SER A 178 -0.67 14.95 -17.27
C SER A 178 -1.71 14.03 -16.65
N LEU A 179 -2.52 14.56 -15.73
CA LEU A 179 -3.64 13.87 -15.11
C LEU A 179 -4.96 14.35 -15.74
N LYS A 180 -5.82 13.41 -16.10
CA LYS A 180 -7.14 13.70 -16.67
C LYS A 180 -8.21 12.91 -15.94
N LYS A 181 -9.29 13.60 -15.63
CA LYS A 181 -10.44 13.07 -14.89
C LYS A 181 -11.62 12.92 -15.82
N TYR A 182 -12.16 11.71 -15.90
CA TYR A 182 -13.31 11.37 -16.73
C TYR A 182 -14.46 10.91 -15.86
N ASP A 183 -15.68 11.26 -16.25
CA ASP A 183 -16.89 10.69 -15.67
C ASP A 183 -16.98 9.20 -16.02
N PHE A 184 -17.06 8.31 -15.03
CA PHE A 184 -17.09 6.87 -15.28
C PHE A 184 -18.35 6.43 -16.03
N SER A 185 -19.50 7.09 -15.80
CA SER A 185 -20.77 6.69 -16.41
C SER A 185 -20.87 7.03 -17.90
N THR A 186 -20.20 8.10 -18.34
CA THR A 186 -20.30 8.64 -19.70
C THR A 186 -19.00 8.60 -20.50
N GLY A 187 -17.86 8.38 -19.84
CA GLY A 187 -16.53 8.46 -20.45
C GLY A 187 -16.11 9.87 -20.87
N GLN A 188 -16.86 10.91 -20.46
CA GLN A 188 -16.57 12.30 -20.82
C GLN A 188 -15.45 12.89 -19.97
N LEU A 189 -14.54 13.62 -20.61
CA LEU A 189 -13.50 14.38 -19.91
C LEU A 189 -14.14 15.52 -19.11
N ILE A 190 -13.84 15.57 -17.81
CA ILE A 190 -14.32 16.60 -16.88
C ILE A 190 -13.23 17.65 -16.67
N GLU A 191 -12.01 17.19 -16.39
CA GLU A 191 -10.93 18.03 -15.91
C GLU A 191 -9.57 17.52 -16.39
N SER A 192 -8.62 18.44 -16.54
CA SER A 192 -7.21 18.13 -16.82
C SER A 192 -6.33 18.99 -15.93
N LEU A 193 -5.36 18.36 -15.27
CA LEU A 193 -4.38 19.02 -14.41
C LEU A 193 -2.98 18.46 -14.67
N THR A 194 -1.97 19.16 -14.15
CA THR A 194 -0.56 18.78 -14.30
C THR A 194 0.06 18.58 -12.93
N LEU A 195 0.58 17.37 -12.69
CA LEU A 195 1.40 17.05 -11.54
C LEU A 195 2.84 17.49 -11.81
N ASN A 196 3.45 18.17 -10.84
CA ASN A 196 4.83 18.62 -10.93
C ASN A 196 5.78 17.50 -10.50
N ASN A 197 6.95 17.41 -11.13
CA ASN A 197 8.03 16.44 -10.81
C ASN A 197 7.62 14.95 -10.89
N VAL A 198 6.54 14.65 -11.61
CA VAL A 198 6.10 13.28 -11.89
C VAL A 198 6.64 12.84 -13.24
N PHE A 199 7.22 11.65 -13.26
CA PHE A 199 7.81 11.08 -14.46
C PHE A 199 7.21 9.69 -14.67
N TYR A 200 7.22 9.21 -15.91
CA TYR A 200 6.57 7.96 -16.30
C TYR A 200 5.03 7.99 -16.16
N ASN A 201 4.39 6.86 -16.42
CA ASN A 201 2.95 6.82 -16.64
C ASN A 201 2.19 6.12 -15.51
N GLY A 202 2.87 5.28 -14.72
CA GLY A 202 2.22 4.51 -13.67
C GLY A 202 1.45 5.40 -12.69
N ILE A 203 0.30 4.90 -12.27
CA ILE A 203 -0.61 5.58 -11.35
C ILE A 203 -1.40 4.53 -10.59
N ALA A 204 -1.59 4.76 -9.30
CA ALA A 204 -2.44 3.95 -8.46
C ALA A 204 -3.20 4.84 -7.47
N ASN A 205 -4.36 4.40 -7.01
CA ASN A 205 -5.10 5.09 -5.96
C ASN A 205 -5.23 4.14 -4.76
N THR A 206 -4.83 4.58 -3.58
CA THR A 206 -5.00 3.82 -2.34
C THR A 206 -6.40 3.93 -1.75
N GLY A 207 -7.21 4.85 -2.27
CA GLY A 207 -8.47 5.33 -1.69
C GLY A 207 -8.31 6.70 -1.01
N ASN A 208 -7.10 7.05 -0.57
CA ASN A 208 -6.80 8.36 0.02
C ASN A 208 -5.77 9.14 -0.80
N TYR A 209 -4.83 8.42 -1.42
CA TYR A 209 -3.70 9.01 -2.11
C TYR A 209 -3.58 8.48 -3.53
N LEU A 210 -3.34 9.41 -4.44
CA LEU A 210 -2.92 9.14 -5.80
C LEU A 210 -1.39 8.96 -5.80
N LEU A 211 -0.95 7.74 -6.06
CA LEU A 211 0.46 7.38 -6.12
C LEU A 211 0.98 7.53 -7.55
N THR A 212 2.11 8.21 -7.72
CA THR A 212 2.80 8.32 -9.01
C THR A 212 4.31 8.23 -8.83
N PHE A 213 5.02 7.81 -9.87
CA PHE A 213 6.47 7.69 -9.79
C PHE A 213 7.15 9.07 -9.76
N SER A 214 7.96 9.31 -8.73
CA SER A 214 8.74 10.55 -8.58
C SER A 214 9.98 10.47 -9.44
N GLY A 215 10.16 11.34 -10.44
CA GLY A 215 11.38 11.27 -11.27
C GLY A 215 12.52 12.14 -10.78
N GLY A 216 12.53 12.49 -9.49
CA GLY A 216 13.73 12.99 -8.82
C GLY A 216 14.80 11.90 -8.60
N ASN A 217 14.40 10.63 -8.52
CA ASN A 217 15.31 9.48 -8.32
C ASN A 217 14.63 8.15 -8.72
N ASN A 218 15.28 7.00 -8.49
CA ASN A 218 14.78 5.67 -8.88
C ASN A 218 14.09 4.86 -7.75
N TYR A 219 13.91 5.47 -6.58
CA TYR A 219 13.50 4.83 -5.33
C TYR A 219 12.20 5.42 -4.75
N THR A 220 11.69 6.51 -5.33
CA THR A 220 10.63 7.31 -4.70
C THR A 220 9.33 7.24 -5.50
N ILE A 221 8.24 7.03 -4.78
CA ILE A 221 6.87 7.20 -5.27
C ILE A 221 6.26 8.37 -4.50
N SER A 222 5.71 9.34 -5.22
CA SER A 222 5.06 10.51 -4.63
C SER A 222 3.57 10.23 -4.43
N ALA A 223 3.05 10.67 -3.29
CA ALA A 223 1.64 10.66 -2.95
C ALA A 223 1.05 12.06 -3.19
N HIS A 224 -0.13 12.09 -3.81
CA HIS A 224 -0.90 13.29 -4.09
C HIS A 224 -2.34 13.11 -3.61
N ASP A 225 -3.05 14.20 -3.34
CA ASP A 225 -4.52 14.15 -3.26
C ASP A 225 -5.13 14.03 -4.67
N GLU A 226 -6.45 13.82 -4.75
CA GLU A 226 -7.15 13.72 -6.03
C GLU A 226 -7.23 15.04 -6.81
N GLN A 227 -6.88 16.17 -6.17
CA GLN A 227 -6.73 17.47 -6.83
C GLN A 227 -5.31 17.66 -7.39
N GLY A 228 -4.42 16.69 -7.18
CA GLY A 228 -3.05 16.67 -7.67
C GLY A 228 -2.06 17.42 -6.78
N ASN A 229 -2.47 17.87 -5.59
CA ASN A 229 -1.55 18.49 -4.65
C ASN A 229 -0.62 17.43 -4.06
N TYR A 230 0.67 17.76 -3.97
CA TYR A 230 1.67 16.89 -3.36
C TYR A 230 1.44 16.76 -1.85
N ILE A 231 1.44 15.52 -1.36
CA ILE A 231 1.29 15.19 0.06
C ILE A 231 2.63 14.77 0.65
N GLY A 232 3.36 13.88 -0.03
CA GLY A 232 4.58 13.29 0.52
C GLY A 232 5.25 12.32 -0.43
N ASP A 233 6.39 11.79 0.00
CA ASP A 233 7.19 10.82 -0.74
C ASP A 233 7.33 9.53 0.06
N ILE A 234 7.17 8.40 -0.62
CA ILE A 234 7.43 7.05 -0.10
C ILE A 234 8.78 6.61 -0.66
N ILE A 235 9.73 6.32 0.22
CA ILE A 235 11.11 5.97 -0.16
C ILE A 235 11.31 4.46 -0.01
N PHE A 236 11.52 3.78 -1.13
CA PHE A 236 11.74 2.34 -1.17
C PHE A 236 13.21 1.99 -0.88
N PRO A 237 13.47 0.84 -0.21
CA PRO A 237 14.83 0.39 0.07
C PRO A 237 15.57 -0.13 -1.18
N THR A 238 14.86 -0.28 -2.30
CA THR A 238 15.39 -0.76 -3.59
C THR A 238 14.88 0.10 -4.74
N VAL A 239 15.49 -0.08 -5.92
CA VAL A 239 15.05 0.59 -7.14
C VAL A 239 13.68 0.05 -7.56
N VAL A 240 12.71 0.94 -7.72
CA VAL A 240 11.31 0.61 -8.08
C VAL A 240 10.85 1.26 -9.39
N ASN A 241 11.74 1.99 -10.07
CA ASN A 241 11.36 2.76 -11.25
C ASN A 241 10.95 1.88 -12.44
N SER A 242 9.73 2.11 -12.96
CA SER A 242 9.23 1.50 -14.18
C SER A 242 8.48 2.56 -15.01
N PRO A 243 8.65 2.59 -16.33
CA PRO A 243 7.93 3.54 -17.18
C PRO A 243 6.40 3.38 -17.15
N TYR A 244 5.90 2.21 -16.75
CA TYR A 244 4.47 1.88 -16.82
C TYR A 244 3.98 1.19 -15.54
N GLY A 245 4.39 -0.07 -15.29
CA GLY A 245 3.83 -0.89 -14.21
C GLY A 245 4.23 -0.55 -12.77
N THR A 246 4.81 0.63 -12.51
CA THR A 246 5.00 1.12 -11.14
C THR A 246 4.40 2.52 -11.02
N PRO A 247 3.57 2.81 -10.01
CA PRO A 247 2.94 1.87 -9.07
C PRO A 247 1.69 1.18 -9.63
N SER A 248 1.37 0.04 -9.02
CA SER A 248 0.04 -0.58 -9.00
C SER A 248 -0.41 -0.74 -7.54
N TYR A 249 -1.71 -0.78 -7.25
CA TYR A 249 -2.21 -0.97 -5.89
C TYR A 249 -3.37 -1.96 -5.88
N ALA A 250 -3.24 -3.03 -5.08
CA ALA A 250 -4.19 -4.13 -5.07
C ALA A 250 -4.16 -4.85 -3.72
N ASN A 251 -5.34 -5.20 -3.19
CA ASN A 251 -5.48 -5.90 -1.90
C ASN A 251 -4.69 -5.23 -0.75
N GLY A 252 -4.68 -3.89 -0.70
CA GLY A 252 -3.95 -3.12 0.31
C GLY A 252 -2.43 -3.04 0.12
N LEU A 253 -1.87 -3.64 -0.94
CA LEU A 253 -0.44 -3.66 -1.19
C LEU A 253 -0.06 -2.77 -2.38
N CYS A 254 1.07 -2.08 -2.26
CA CYS A 254 1.70 -1.38 -3.37
C CYS A 254 2.58 -2.35 -4.15
N PHE A 255 2.34 -2.46 -5.45
CA PHE A 255 3.12 -3.28 -6.36
C PHE A 255 4.06 -2.41 -7.20
N THR A 256 5.31 -2.86 -7.28
CA THR A 256 6.33 -2.25 -8.13
C THR A 256 6.96 -3.32 -9.00
N THR A 257 7.46 -2.95 -10.18
CA THR A 257 8.05 -3.91 -11.11
C THR A 257 9.48 -3.56 -11.50
N SER A 258 10.33 -4.58 -11.61
CA SER A 258 11.66 -4.51 -12.21
C SER A 258 11.81 -5.66 -13.20
N GLY A 259 11.84 -5.33 -14.50
CA GLY A 259 11.79 -6.35 -15.55
C GLY A 259 10.43 -7.05 -15.57
N MET A 260 10.39 -8.35 -15.25
CA MET A 260 9.15 -9.14 -15.13
C MET A 260 8.81 -9.50 -13.69
N THR A 261 9.64 -9.07 -12.73
CA THR A 261 9.45 -9.39 -11.32
C THR A 261 8.64 -8.28 -10.68
N TRP A 262 7.50 -8.68 -10.12
CA TRP A 262 6.66 -7.84 -9.28
C TRP A 262 7.06 -8.04 -7.83
N SER A 263 7.20 -6.94 -7.11
CA SER A 263 7.40 -6.90 -5.66
C SER A 263 6.17 -6.27 -5.03
N ALA A 264 5.63 -6.92 -4.01
CA ALA A 264 4.49 -6.47 -3.24
C ALA A 264 4.97 -5.87 -1.92
N TRP A 265 4.58 -4.64 -1.65
CA TRP A 265 5.03 -3.87 -0.51
C TRP A 265 3.87 -3.49 0.37
N ASP A 266 4.06 -3.68 1.68
CA ASP A 266 3.26 -2.98 2.68
C ASP A 266 3.84 -1.58 2.84
N ILE A 267 2.99 -0.56 2.69
CA ILE A 267 3.40 0.85 2.71
C ILE A 267 2.57 1.67 3.69
N ASP A 268 1.59 1.04 4.34
CA ASP A 268 0.56 1.67 5.14
C ASP A 268 0.28 0.78 6.37
N ASP A 269 0.29 1.38 7.56
CA ASP A 269 0.14 0.65 8.83
C ASP A 269 -1.31 0.27 9.16
N GLY A 270 -2.26 0.69 8.32
CA GLY A 270 -3.68 0.44 8.53
C GLY A 270 -4.29 1.25 9.68
N PHE A 271 -3.60 2.30 10.15
CA PHE A 271 -4.05 3.19 11.18
C PHE A 271 -3.81 4.68 10.82
N ILE A 272 -4.89 5.44 10.57
CA ILE A 272 -4.75 6.88 10.30
C ILE A 272 -4.44 7.58 11.62
N THR A 273 -3.29 8.27 11.73
CA THR A 273 -3.04 9.10 12.92
C THR A 273 -3.88 10.38 12.83
N THR A 274 -4.59 10.67 13.91
CA THR A 274 -5.32 11.92 14.09
C THR A 274 -4.73 12.61 15.32
N PRO A 275 -3.78 13.53 15.11
CA PRO A 275 -3.17 14.28 16.20
C PRO A 275 -4.18 15.23 16.82
N GLY A 276 -4.24 15.26 18.15
CA GLY A 276 -5.03 16.21 18.92
C GLY A 276 -4.99 15.89 20.40
N CYS A 277 -5.68 16.67 21.22
CA CYS A 277 -5.70 16.37 22.65
C CYS A 277 -6.53 15.12 22.94
N THR A 278 -5.88 14.05 23.44
CA THR A 278 -6.56 12.79 23.79
C THR A 278 -7.02 12.72 25.25
N ASP A 279 -6.72 13.74 26.05
CA ASP A 279 -7.08 13.79 27.46
C ASP A 279 -8.53 14.30 27.66
N PRO A 280 -9.48 13.45 28.10
CA PRO A 280 -10.88 13.84 28.28
C PRO A 280 -11.10 14.89 29.39
N TYR A 281 -10.07 15.18 30.20
CA TYR A 281 -10.12 16.21 31.25
C TYR A 281 -9.58 17.56 30.78
N ALA A 282 -9.02 17.66 29.58
CA ALA A 282 -8.63 18.93 28.99
C ALA A 282 -9.85 19.63 28.37
N ASP A 283 -9.91 20.96 28.45
CA ASP A 283 -11.00 21.74 27.85
C ASP A 283 -11.01 21.64 26.31
N ASN A 284 -9.85 21.37 25.71
CA ASN A 284 -9.68 21.19 24.28
C ASN A 284 -9.57 19.71 23.85
N PHE A 285 -10.10 18.78 24.66
CA PHE A 285 -10.22 17.37 24.27
C PHE A 285 -10.84 17.21 22.88
N ASP A 286 -10.19 16.41 22.03
CA ASP A 286 -10.66 16.03 20.71
C ASP A 286 -11.00 14.54 20.68
N ALA A 287 -12.29 14.21 20.62
CA ALA A 287 -12.77 12.84 20.59
C ALA A 287 -12.40 12.08 19.31
N SER A 288 -11.94 12.78 18.26
CA SER A 288 -11.43 12.16 17.03
C SER A 288 -9.92 11.89 17.08
N ALA A 289 -9.21 12.49 18.05
CA ALA A 289 -7.77 12.29 18.18
C ALA A 289 -7.46 10.88 18.72
N ASN A 290 -6.46 10.24 18.12
CA ASN A 290 -5.94 8.94 18.54
C ASN A 290 -4.44 8.97 18.87
N GLU A 291 -3.81 10.13 18.68
CA GLU A 291 -2.44 10.42 19.08
C GLU A 291 -2.42 11.79 19.79
N ASP A 292 -1.87 11.83 21.01
CA ASP A 292 -1.73 13.08 21.77
C ASP A 292 -0.66 13.96 21.12
N ASP A 293 -1.08 15.11 20.59
CA ASP A 293 -0.19 16.09 19.96
C ASP A 293 0.45 17.06 20.98
N GLY A 294 0.18 16.87 22.27
CA GLY A 294 0.65 17.74 23.34
C GLY A 294 -0.06 19.09 23.39
N SER A 295 -1.16 19.27 22.64
CA SER A 295 -1.96 20.49 22.68
C SER A 295 -2.89 20.57 23.89
N CYS A 296 -3.05 19.49 24.67
CA CYS A 296 -3.96 19.45 25.82
C CYS A 296 -3.77 20.62 26.79
N ALA A 297 -4.85 21.35 27.04
CA ALA A 297 -4.86 22.62 27.74
C ALA A 297 -6.22 22.90 28.40
N GLY A 298 -6.27 23.96 29.19
CA GLY A 298 -7.50 24.45 29.83
C GLY A 298 -8.05 23.52 30.91
N TYR A 299 -7.23 22.60 31.45
CA TYR A 299 -7.64 21.74 32.56
C TYR A 299 -8.38 22.53 33.64
N PRO A 300 -9.57 22.04 34.09
CA PRO A 300 -10.34 22.70 35.11
C PRO A 300 -9.48 22.82 36.37
N ASN A 301 -9.03 24.04 36.65
CA ASN A 301 -8.42 24.36 37.93
C ASN A 301 -9.52 24.18 38.97
N ASN A 302 -9.48 23.08 39.69
CA ASN A 302 -10.38 22.76 40.82
C ASN A 302 -10.11 23.68 42.03
N GLY A 303 -10.06 25.00 41.80
CA GLY A 303 -10.17 26.01 42.84
C GLY A 303 -9.11 25.96 43.95
N SER A 304 -7.81 25.81 43.62
CA SER A 304 -6.64 25.95 44.54
C SER A 304 -6.00 24.67 45.08
N TYR A 305 -6.01 23.57 44.35
CA TYR A 305 -5.08 22.46 44.61
C TYR A 305 -3.85 22.62 43.72
N SER A 306 -2.83 23.33 44.23
CA SER A 306 -1.55 23.44 43.54
C SER A 306 -0.80 22.12 43.74
N LEU A 307 -0.77 21.29 42.69
CA LEU A 307 0.25 20.28 42.49
C LEU A 307 1.40 20.96 41.75
N SER A 308 2.51 21.19 42.44
CA SER A 308 3.74 21.73 41.86
C SER A 308 4.76 20.61 41.76
N PHE A 309 5.17 20.28 40.54
CA PHE A 309 6.28 19.38 40.26
C PHE A 309 7.36 20.13 39.48
N ASP A 310 8.33 20.73 40.19
CA ASP A 310 9.39 21.55 39.58
C ASP A 310 10.76 20.84 39.54
N GLY A 311 10.82 19.61 40.04
CA GLY A 311 12.05 18.81 40.08
C GLY A 311 13.09 19.31 41.08
N VAL A 312 12.76 20.32 41.89
CA VAL A 312 13.55 20.79 43.02
C VAL A 312 12.85 20.42 44.33
N ASP A 313 11.55 20.74 44.46
CA ASP A 313 10.70 20.37 45.60
C ASP A 313 9.23 20.19 45.17
N ASP A 314 8.72 18.95 45.26
CA ASP A 314 7.34 18.63 44.87
C ASP A 314 6.40 18.66 46.10
N TYR A 315 5.29 19.40 46.03
CA TYR A 315 4.31 19.46 47.12
C TYR A 315 2.87 19.60 46.65
N THR A 316 1.96 19.14 47.51
CA THR A 316 0.50 19.28 47.33
C THR A 316 -0.06 20.13 48.45
N SER A 317 -0.69 21.25 48.11
CA SER A 317 -1.43 22.09 49.06
C SER A 317 -2.92 21.77 48.98
N LEU A 318 -3.50 21.33 50.09
CA LEU A 318 -4.96 21.21 50.26
C LEU A 318 -5.39 22.34 51.21
N ASP A 319 -6.08 23.35 50.68
CA ASP A 319 -6.71 24.38 51.52
C ASP A 319 -8.04 23.83 52.02
N TRP A 320 -8.16 23.60 53.33
CA TRP A 320 -9.35 23.03 53.98
C TRP A 320 -10.36 24.11 54.41
N SER A 321 -10.24 25.33 53.88
CA SER A 321 -11.05 26.47 54.32
C SER A 321 -12.52 26.45 53.86
N ASP A 322 -12.89 25.58 52.92
CA ASP A 322 -14.28 25.46 52.41
C ASP A 322 -15.04 24.23 52.97
N GLN A 323 -14.65 23.69 54.13
CA GLN A 323 -15.35 22.57 54.80
C GLN A 323 -15.91 22.90 56.19
N LEU A 324 -16.18 24.19 56.49
CA LEU A 324 -16.87 24.61 57.73
C LEU A 324 -18.05 25.54 57.46
#